data_AF-A0AAD8RRQ2-F1
#
_entry.id   AF-A0AAD8RRQ2-F1
#
_cell.length_a   1.000
_cell.length_b   1.000
_cell.length_c   1.000
_cell.angle_alpha   90.00
_cell.angle_beta   90.00
_cell.angle_gamma   90.00
#
_symmetry.space_group_name_H-M   'P 1'
#
loop_
_entity.id
_entity.type
_entity.pdbx_description
1 polymer ?
#
loop_
_entity_poly.entity_id
_entity_poly.type
_entity_poly.pdbx_seq_one_letter_code
_entity_poly.pdbx_strand_id
1 'polypeptide(L)' 'MDLRTENNPYISFVYTRFQERATAVSHGNTARLARARGDGVLARVCGIIAADDKRHEIAYARIVEQQLRLDPHGACCV' A
#
# COMPACT_ATOMS: atom_id res chain seq x y z
N MET A 1 -1.25 13.70 -10.53
CA MET A 1 -0.03 13.32 -9.78
C MET A 1 0.90 12.65 -10.77
N ASP A 2 2.04 13.26 -11.08
CA ASP A 2 3.07 12.59 -11.85
C ASP A 2 3.86 11.70 -10.88
N LEU A 3 3.75 10.39 -11.08
CA LEU A 3 4.38 9.39 -10.22
C LEU A 3 5.88 9.24 -10.51
N ARG A 4 6.39 9.89 -11.58
CA ARG A 4 7.79 9.82 -12.03
C ARG A 4 8.35 8.40 -12.06
N THR A 5 7.50 7.42 -12.37
CA THR A 5 7.90 6.00 -12.47
C THR A 5 8.54 5.67 -13.81
N GLU A 6 8.72 6.67 -14.70
CA GLU A 6 9.35 6.52 -16.03
C GLU A 6 8.73 5.39 -16.90
N ASN A 7 7.45 5.06 -16.68
CA ASN A 7 6.76 3.88 -17.24
C ASN A 7 7.44 2.53 -16.91
N ASN A 8 8.33 2.49 -15.93
CA ASN A 8 8.97 1.28 -15.46
C ASN A 8 8.00 0.51 -14.54
N PRO A 9 7.58 -0.72 -14.92
CA PRO A 9 6.65 -1.51 -14.12
C PRO A 9 7.26 -1.94 -12.78
N TYR A 10 8.58 -2.14 -12.69
CA TYR A 10 9.26 -2.49 -11.44
C TYR A 10 9.12 -1.37 -10.40
N ILE A 11 9.48 -0.14 -10.79
CA ILE A 11 9.38 1.04 -9.93
C ILE A 11 7.92 1.30 -9.55
N SER A 12 7.00 1.14 -10.51
CA SER A 12 5.57 1.36 -10.28
C SER A 12 5.01 0.42 -9.21
N PHE A 13 5.30 -0.88 -9.24
CA PHE A 13 4.79 -1.81 -8.23
C PHE A 13 5.46 -1.67 -6.86
N VAL A 14 6.77 -1.36 -6.83
CA VAL A 14 7.46 -1.04 -5.57
C VAL A 14 6.84 0.21 -4.95
N TYR A 15 6.68 1.28 -5.71
CA TYR A 15 6.07 2.53 -5.25
C TYR A 15 4.65 2.30 -4.74
N THR A 16 3.80 1.64 -5.53
CA THR A 16 2.41 1.38 -5.15
C THR A 16 2.32 0.54 -3.88
N ARG A 17 3.16 -0.50 -3.73
CA ARG A 17 3.22 -1.27 -2.48
C ARG A 17 3.51 -0.39 -1.26
N PHE A 18 4.49 0.51 -1.38
CA PHE A 18 4.84 1.43 -0.29
C PHE A 18 3.70 2.39 0.04
N GLN A 19 3.01 2.90 -0.98
CA GLN A 19 1.85 3.77 -0.80
C GLN A 19 0.69 3.04 -0.09
N GLU A 20 0.33 1.84 -0.53
CA GLU A 20 -0.72 1.02 0.09
C GLU A 20 -0.43 0.73 1.58
N ARG A 21 0.85 0.47 1.92
CA ARG A 21 1.25 0.34 3.32
C ARG A 21 1.07 1.64 4.09
N ALA A 22 1.48 2.76 3.52
CA ALA A 22 1.37 4.07 4.16
C ALA A 22 -0.10 4.46 4.41
N THR A 23 -0.99 4.20 3.45
CA THR A 23 -2.42 4.45 3.57
C THR A 23 -3.06 3.49 4.59
N ALA A 24 -2.71 2.20 4.59
CA ALA A 24 -3.21 1.24 5.58
C ALA A 24 -2.91 1.68 7.03
N VAL A 25 -1.68 2.14 7.28
CA VAL A 25 -1.27 2.67 8.59
C VAL A 25 -2.03 3.95 8.91
N SER A 26 -2.16 4.86 7.96
CA SER A 26 -2.82 6.16 8.15
C SER A 26 -4.31 5.98 8.46
N HIS A 27 -5.04 5.21 7.65
CA HIS A 27 -6.45 4.90 7.87
C HIS A 27 -6.67 4.12 9.17
N GLY A 28 -5.79 3.17 9.50
CA GLY A 28 -5.86 2.43 10.77
C GLY A 28 -5.68 3.33 12.00
N ASN A 29 -4.81 4.33 11.92
CA ASN A 29 -4.63 5.32 12.97
C ASN A 29 -5.83 6.26 13.09
N THR A 30 -6.36 6.74 11.96
CA THR A 30 -7.58 7.55 11.92
C THR A 30 -8.77 6.79 12.51
N ALA A 31 -8.89 5.48 12.24
CA ALA A 31 -9.93 4.64 12.81
C ALA A 31 -9.84 4.56 14.35
N ARG A 32 -8.62 4.43 14.91
CA ARG A 32 -8.40 4.46 16.37
C ARG A 32 -8.76 5.81 16.97
N LEU A 33 -8.36 6.91 16.32
CA LEU A 33 -8.68 8.26 16.77
C LEU A 33 -10.19 8.52 16.76
N ALA A 34 -10.88 8.15 15.68
CA ALA A 34 -12.34 8.28 15.57
C ALA A 34 -13.06 7.51 16.68
N ARG A 35 -12.65 6.26 16.93
CA ARG A 35 -13.21 5.45 18.01
C ARG A 35 -12.96 6.08 19.39
N ALA A 36 -11.76 6.59 19.64
CA ALA A 36 -11.42 7.25 20.91
C ALA A 36 -12.22 8.56 21.12
N ARG A 37 -12.68 9.20 20.04
CA ARG A 37 -13.53 10.40 20.06
C ARG A 37 -15.03 10.09 20.07
N GLY A 38 -15.42 8.81 20.13
CA GLY A 38 -16.81 8.37 20.17
C GLY A 38 -17.49 8.22 18.79
N ASP A 39 -16.78 8.43 17.69
CA ASP A 39 -17.32 8.26 16.34
C ASP A 39 -17.09 6.83 15.83
N GLY A 40 -18.07 5.96 16.11
CA GLY A 40 -18.03 4.56 15.70
C GLY A 40 -18.22 4.33 14.19
N VAL A 41 -18.93 5.23 13.50
CA VAL A 41 -19.20 5.09 12.06
C VAL A 41 -17.93 5.41 11.27
N LEU A 42 -17.28 6.53 11.57
CA LEU A 42 -16.01 6.90 10.95
C LEU A 42 -14.93 5.87 11.26
N ALA A 43 -14.86 5.38 12.51
CA ALA A 43 -13.94 4.32 12.88
C ALA A 43 -14.12 3.05 12.04
N ARG A 44 -15.37 2.66 11.75
CA ARG A 44 -15.69 1.50 10.90
C ARG A 44 -15.28 1.75 9.44
N VAL A 45 -15.60 2.91 8.88
CA VAL A 45 -15.25 3.26 7.49
C VAL A 45 -13.73 3.24 7.32
N CYS A 46 -12.99 3.97 8.16
CA CYS A 46 -11.52 3.98 8.09
C CYS A 46 -10.91 2.59 8.34
N GLY A 47 -11.52 1.77 9.20
CA GLY A 47 -11.08 0.39 9.44
C GLY A 47 -11.26 -0.53 8.23
N ILE A 48 -12.35 -0.38 7.47
CA ILE A 48 -12.59 -1.14 6.24
C ILE A 48 -11.56 -0.74 5.17
N ILE A 49 -11.36 0.56 4.94
CA ILE A 49 -10.38 1.06 3.97
C ILE A 49 -8.97 0.57 4.33
N ALA A 50 -8.57 0.66 5.61
CA ALA A 50 -7.27 0.16 6.05
C ALA A 50 -7.09 -1.36 5.82
N ALA A 51 -8.18 -2.14 5.88
CA ALA A 51 -8.15 -3.56 5.59
C ALA A 51 -7.98 -3.83 4.08
N ASP A 52 -8.60 -3.02 3.23
CA ASP A 52 -8.40 -3.07 1.77
C ASP A 52 -6.97 -2.70 1.39
N ASP A 53 -6.46 -1.58 1.89
CA ASP A 53 -5.08 -1.12 1.65
C ASP A 53 -4.06 -2.21 2.03
N LYS A 54 -4.31 -2.92 3.14
CA LYS A 54 -3.44 -4.03 3.57
C LYS A 54 -3.52 -5.25 2.65
N ARG A 55 -4.69 -5.54 2.06
CA ARG A 55 -4.82 -6.58 1.03
C ARG A 55 -4.08 -6.20 -0.25
N HIS A 56 -4.17 -4.93 -0.65
CA HIS A 56 -3.42 -4.41 -1.79
C HIS A 56 -1.90 -4.45 -1.54
N GLU A 57 -1.41 -4.03 -0.37
CA GLU A 57 0.01 -4.16 0.02
C GLU A 57 0.52 -5.59 -0.19
N ILE A 58 -0.25 -6.59 0.27
CA ILE A 58 0.11 -8.01 0.13
C ILE A 58 0.13 -8.44 -1.35
N ALA A 59 -0.85 -8.01 -2.14
CA ALA A 59 -0.88 -8.33 -3.56
C ALA A 59 0.34 -7.75 -4.30
N TYR A 60 0.67 -6.48 -4.08
CA TYR A 60 1.83 -5.85 -4.68
C TYR A 60 3.16 -6.42 -4.15
N ALA A 61 3.22 -6.82 -2.88
CA ALA A 61 4.38 -7.52 -2.33
C ALA A 61 4.65 -8.84 -3.08
N ARG A 62 3.60 -9.61 -3.41
CA ARG A 62 3.74 -10.84 -4.20
C ARG A 62 4.21 -10.57 -5.62
N ILE A 63 3.73 -9.50 -6.26
CA ILE A 63 4.18 -9.10 -7.60
C ILE A 63 5.67 -8.77 -7.58
N VAL A 64 6.11 -7.91 -6.64
CA VAL A 64 7.52 -7.54 -6.50
C VAL A 64 8.39 -8.76 -6.19
N GLU A 65 7.91 -9.69 -5.37
CA GLU A 65 8.61 -10.96 -5.10
C GLU A 65 8.80 -11.80 -6.37
N GLN A 66 7.76 -11.92 -7.22
CA GLN A 66 7.88 -12.64 -8.49
C GLN A 66 8.84 -11.93 -9.46
N GLN A 67 8.81 -10.60 -9.50
CA GLN A 67 9.73 -9.81 -10.30
C GLN A 67 11.19 -10.07 -9.89
N LEU A 68 11.50 -10.02 -8.60
CA LEU A 68 12.85 -10.32 -8.07
C LEU A 68 13.29 -11.76 -8.36
N ARG A 69 12.35 -12.70 -8.46
CA ARG A 69 12.65 -14.11 -8.76
C ARG A 69 12.96 -14.34 -10.25
N LEU A 70 12.22 -13.67 -11.13
CA LEU A 70 12.33 -13.85 -12.58
C LEU A 70 13.43 -12.97 -13.20
N ASP A 71 13.61 -11.77 -12.69
CA ASP A 71 14.59 -10.79 -13.18
C ASP A 71 15.23 -10.03 -12.00
N PRO A 72 16.14 -10.68 -11.24
CA PRO A 72 16.77 -10.08 -10.07
C PRO A 72 17.57 -8.82 -10.42
N HIS A 73 18.23 -8.81 -11.58
CA HIS A 73 19.07 -7.69 -12.00
C HIS A 73 18.22 -6.50 -12.45
N GLY A 74 17.21 -6.71 -13.29
CA GLY A 74 16.29 -5.64 -13.69
C GLY A 74 15.48 -5.08 -12.52
N ALA A 75 15.08 -5.93 -11.56
CA ALA A 75 14.31 -5.50 -10.40
C ALA A 75 15.15 -4.82 -9.28
N CYS A 76 16.45 -5.12 -9.16
CA CYS A 76 17.34 -4.50 -8.16
C CYS A 76 18.13 -3.30 -8.69
N CYS A 77 18.36 -3.20 -10.00
CA CYS A 77 19.12 -2.10 -10.62
C CYS A 77 18.23 -0.94 -11.11
N VAL A 78 16.98 -0.84 -10.64
CA VAL A 78 16.10 0.33 -10.85
C VAL A 78 16.46 1.51 -9.97
#